data_AF-A0A949JP53-F1
#
_entry.id   AF-A0A949JP53-F1
#
_cell.length_a   1.000
_cell.length_b   1.000
_cell.length_c   1.000
_cell.angle_alpha   90.00
_cell.angle_beta   90.00
_cell.angle_gamma   90.00
#
_symmetry.space_group_name_H-M   'P 1'
#
loop_
_entity.id
_entity.type
_entity.pdbx_description
1 polymer ?
#
loop_
_entity_poly.entity_id
_entity_poly.type
_entity_poly.pdbx_seq_one_letter_code
_entity_poly.pdbx_strand_id
1 'polypeptide(L)'
;MKIDEWLKSNTYHHGTFRDLAELVEKKQEQGMTISLCIPTLNEEKTIGKEVVIFRSELMHRYPLLDEIAVIDSGSTDRTLEIAANFGADTYLASDILPDIEPKRGKGENLWKAIYQLKGDIIVYIDADIKNIHPRFVYGLVGPLINRPEIKYVKAFYDRPLAFSQGIRPSGGGRVTEILIRPLFSLFFPELSAIIQPLSGEYAVRREVLESIPFPIGYGVETSHLLDVYTRWGMAAFAQTDLDQRVHRNQATRSLGKMSFGIIQTFLSRLSKMNVIGTIPELSTVLRQFQVHDQTFETVEYEIVEDERPPMIEIPAYRDRVTPTAKK
;
A
#
# COMPACT_ATOMS: atom_id res chain seq x y z
N MET A 1 -10.01 -5.93 21.56
CA MET A 1 -9.06 -5.07 22.33
C MET A 1 -9.66 -3.68 22.38
N LYS A 2 -9.58 -2.92 23.49
CA LYS A 2 -10.18 -1.58 23.46
C LYS A 2 -9.38 -0.69 22.49
N ILE A 3 -10.08 0.05 21.63
CA ILE A 3 -9.46 0.92 20.61
C ILE A 3 -8.45 1.87 21.25
N ASP A 4 -8.76 2.47 22.39
CA ASP A 4 -7.85 3.38 23.10
C ASP A 4 -6.58 2.72 23.60
N GLU A 5 -6.64 1.44 23.98
CA GLU A 5 -5.47 0.67 24.40
C GLU A 5 -4.60 0.36 23.18
N TRP A 6 -5.21 -0.08 22.07
CA TRP A 6 -4.48 -0.34 20.83
C TRP A 6 -3.83 0.93 20.28
N LEU A 7 -4.53 2.07 20.30
CA LEU A 7 -3.96 3.34 19.86
C LEU A 7 -2.71 3.69 20.67
N LYS A 8 -2.70 3.46 21.98
CA LYS A 8 -1.53 3.72 22.84
C LYS A 8 -0.37 2.76 22.57
N SER A 9 -0.65 1.48 22.33
CA SER A 9 0.40 0.46 22.20
C SER A 9 0.92 0.27 20.77
N ASN A 10 0.13 0.61 19.75
CA ASN A 10 0.40 0.28 18.34
C ASN A 10 0.45 1.52 17.44
N THR A 11 0.39 2.73 17.99
CA THR A 11 0.66 3.99 17.27
C THR A 11 2.02 4.53 17.68
N TYR A 12 2.87 4.76 16.68
CA TYR A 12 4.22 5.28 16.86
C TYR A 12 4.38 6.62 16.18
N HIS A 13 5.40 7.37 16.60
CA HIS A 13 5.95 8.46 15.81
C HIS A 13 7.25 7.96 15.16
N HIS A 14 7.55 8.32 13.91
CA HIS A 14 8.79 7.89 13.26
C HIS A 14 10.03 8.25 14.10
N GLY A 15 9.91 9.31 14.90
CA GLY A 15 10.91 9.79 15.83
C GLY A 15 11.38 8.77 16.88
N THR A 16 10.58 7.75 17.19
CA THR A 16 10.93 6.62 18.06
C THR A 16 12.00 5.72 17.44
N PHE A 17 12.15 5.76 16.12
CA PHE A 17 13.03 4.89 15.33
C PHE A 17 14.16 5.69 14.63
N ARG A 18 14.57 6.81 15.25
CA ARG A 18 15.58 7.72 14.67
C ARG A 18 17.01 7.17 14.73
N ASP A 19 17.29 6.24 15.64
CA ASP A 19 18.57 5.55 15.67
C ASP A 19 18.60 4.44 14.61
N LEU A 20 19.07 4.81 13.42
CA LEU A 20 19.17 3.88 12.29
C LEU A 20 20.26 2.82 12.50
N ALA A 21 21.29 3.10 13.28
CA ALA A 21 22.33 2.12 13.57
C ALA A 21 21.76 0.99 14.44
N GLU A 22 21.01 1.34 15.48
CA GLU A 22 20.31 0.36 16.34
C GLU A 22 19.32 -0.49 15.52
N LEU A 23 18.55 0.13 14.61
CA LEU A 23 17.65 -0.63 13.74
C LEU A 23 18.38 -1.62 12.83
N VAL A 24 19.51 -1.21 12.27
CA VAL A 24 20.35 -2.09 11.42
C VAL A 24 20.91 -3.25 12.23
N GLU A 25 21.42 -2.98 13.44
CA GLU A 25 21.93 -4.02 14.36
C GLU A 25 20.84 -5.05 14.66
N LYS A 26 19.66 -4.60 15.11
CA LYS A 26 18.51 -5.50 15.40
C LYS A 26 18.04 -6.30 14.20
N LYS A 27 18.02 -5.69 13.01
CA LYS A 27 17.71 -6.39 11.74
C LYS A 27 18.72 -7.52 11.51
N GLN A 28 20.02 -7.23 11.67
CA GLN A 28 21.10 -8.18 11.44
C GLN A 28 21.11 -9.32 12.47
N GLU A 29 20.89 -9.03 13.75
CA GLU A 29 20.76 -10.02 14.82
C GLU A 29 19.63 -11.03 14.54
N GLN A 30 18.54 -10.55 13.94
CA GLN A 30 17.39 -11.38 13.56
C GLN A 30 17.55 -12.04 12.18
N GLY A 31 18.63 -11.75 11.44
CA GLY A 31 18.84 -12.24 10.08
C GLY A 31 17.77 -11.78 9.08
N MET A 32 17.09 -10.67 9.36
CA MET A 32 15.98 -10.16 8.54
C MET A 32 16.49 -9.36 7.34
N THR A 33 15.76 -9.46 6.23
CA THR A 33 15.96 -8.67 5.02
C THR A 33 14.75 -7.80 4.69
N ILE A 34 14.98 -6.64 4.07
CA ILE A 34 13.98 -5.61 3.82
C ILE A 34 14.08 -5.14 2.37
N SER A 35 12.98 -5.29 1.64
CA SER A 35 12.83 -4.78 0.28
C SER A 35 12.00 -3.52 0.25
N LEU A 36 12.43 -2.53 -0.53
CA LEU A 36 11.60 -1.39 -0.88
C LEU A 36 11.03 -1.57 -2.29
N CYS A 37 9.70 -1.57 -2.38
CA CYS A 37 8.95 -1.50 -3.62
C CYS A 37 8.42 -0.08 -3.85
N ILE A 38 8.68 0.48 -5.02
CA ILE A 38 8.09 1.74 -5.47
C ILE A 38 7.22 1.43 -6.71
N PRO A 39 5.90 1.24 -6.57
CA PRO A 39 5.02 1.06 -7.73
C PRO A 39 4.86 2.37 -8.51
N THR A 40 5.04 2.31 -9.83
CA THR A 40 5.05 3.52 -10.69
C THR A 40 4.10 3.45 -11.89
N LEU A 41 3.65 4.63 -12.31
CA LEU A 41 3.04 4.89 -13.61
C LEU A 41 3.18 6.38 -13.97
N ASN A 42 4.12 6.72 -14.85
CA ASN A 42 4.44 8.07 -15.32
C ASN A 42 4.83 9.07 -14.21
N GLU A 43 5.88 8.76 -13.46
CA GLU A 43 6.37 9.53 -12.31
C GLU A 43 7.81 10.03 -12.49
N GLU A 44 8.21 10.37 -13.74
CA GLU A 44 9.57 10.81 -14.09
C GLU A 44 10.05 12.04 -13.29
N LYS A 45 9.13 12.83 -12.74
CA LYS A 45 9.41 14.08 -12.01
C LYS A 45 9.82 13.87 -10.56
N THR A 46 9.48 12.73 -9.97
CA THR A 46 9.63 12.45 -8.53
C THR A 46 10.54 11.26 -8.29
N ILE A 47 10.40 10.19 -9.09
CA ILE A 47 11.04 8.89 -8.85
C ILE A 47 12.55 8.97 -8.60
N GLY A 48 13.26 9.81 -9.37
CA GLY A 48 14.71 9.92 -9.23
C GLY A 48 15.16 10.44 -7.87
N LYS A 49 14.46 11.45 -7.33
CA LYS A 49 14.74 12.01 -6.01
C LYS A 49 14.47 10.98 -4.90
N GLU A 50 13.40 10.22 -5.02
CA GLU A 50 13.02 9.20 -4.05
C GLU A 50 14.08 8.08 -3.98
N VAL A 51 14.46 7.52 -5.14
CA VAL A 51 15.49 6.48 -5.22
C VAL A 51 16.82 6.96 -4.63
N VAL A 52 17.28 8.16 -4.98
CA VAL A 52 18.55 8.70 -4.45
C VAL A 52 18.51 8.83 -2.93
N ILE A 53 17.44 9.38 -2.37
CA ILE A 53 17.33 9.61 -0.93
C ILE A 53 17.33 8.28 -0.18
N PHE A 54 16.54 7.31 -0.63
CA PHE A 54 16.49 5.99 0.02
C PHE A 54 17.81 5.23 -0.11
N ARG A 55 18.41 5.23 -1.31
CA ARG A 55 19.67 4.52 -1.54
C ARG A 55 20.83 5.14 -0.74
N SER A 56 20.94 6.46 -0.73
CA SER A 56 21.99 7.17 0.02
C SER A 56 21.89 6.91 1.52
N GLU A 57 20.71 7.09 2.11
CA GLU A 57 20.57 7.03 3.57
C GLU A 57 20.34 5.61 4.09
N LEU A 58 19.58 4.77 3.38
CA LEU A 58 19.11 3.48 3.87
C LEU A 58 19.75 2.25 3.20
N MET A 59 20.66 2.44 2.25
CA MET A 59 21.53 1.35 1.76
C MET A 59 23.00 1.64 2.02
N HIS A 60 23.47 2.86 1.69
CA HIS A 60 24.90 3.19 1.79
C HIS A 60 25.31 3.64 3.19
N ARG A 61 24.59 4.60 3.78
CA ARG A 61 24.94 5.15 5.10
C ARG A 61 24.53 4.21 6.24
N TYR A 62 23.29 3.72 6.19
CA TYR A 62 22.76 2.73 7.13
C TYR A 62 22.14 1.60 6.29
N PRO A 63 22.72 0.39 6.23
CA PRO A 63 22.26 -0.69 5.35
C PRO A 63 20.98 -1.37 5.87
N LEU A 64 19.92 -0.58 6.01
CA LEU A 64 18.61 -1.01 6.48
C LEU A 64 17.82 -1.70 5.36
N LEU A 65 17.85 -1.16 4.14
CA LEU A 65 17.30 -1.76 2.93
C LEU A 65 18.34 -2.66 2.26
N ASP A 66 17.91 -3.85 1.84
CA ASP A 66 18.74 -4.80 1.09
C ASP A 66 18.55 -4.67 -0.42
N GLU A 67 17.37 -4.23 -0.84
CA GLU A 67 17.06 -3.98 -2.25
C GLU A 67 16.02 -2.88 -2.42
N ILE A 68 16.08 -2.20 -3.56
CA ILE A 68 15.10 -1.20 -4.00
C ILE A 68 14.69 -1.56 -5.42
N ALA A 69 13.39 -1.82 -5.61
CA ALA A 69 12.81 -2.09 -6.92
C ALA A 69 11.70 -1.10 -7.25
N VAL A 70 11.70 -0.66 -8.51
CA VAL A 70 10.61 0.05 -9.15
C VAL A 70 9.82 -0.95 -10.00
N ILE A 71 8.55 -1.13 -9.67
CA ILE A 71 7.63 -2.00 -10.41
C ILE A 71 6.66 -1.12 -11.19
N ASP A 72 6.75 -1.18 -12.51
CA ASP A 72 6.14 -0.22 -13.40
C ASP A 72 4.97 -0.80 -14.20
N SER A 73 3.87 -0.05 -14.26
CA SER A 73 2.62 -0.43 -14.95
C SER A 73 2.61 -0.07 -16.44
N GLY A 74 3.77 0.19 -17.06
CA GLY A 74 3.90 0.58 -18.47
C GLY A 74 3.90 2.09 -18.67
N SER A 75 4.76 2.79 -17.94
CA SER A 75 5.06 4.20 -18.12
C SER A 75 5.48 4.49 -19.56
N THR A 76 4.98 5.61 -20.10
CA THR A 76 5.27 6.11 -21.44
C THR A 76 6.28 7.25 -21.43
N ASP A 77 6.66 7.73 -20.24
CA ASP A 77 7.67 8.75 -20.02
C ASP A 77 9.02 8.12 -19.62
N ARG A 78 9.97 8.91 -19.09
CA ARG A 78 11.31 8.40 -18.73
C ARG A 78 11.39 7.80 -17.32
N THR A 79 10.27 7.42 -16.71
CA THR A 79 10.25 6.93 -15.30
C THR A 79 11.25 5.83 -15.04
N LEU A 80 11.24 4.77 -15.86
CA LEU A 80 12.13 3.62 -15.68
C LEU A 80 13.60 3.97 -15.91
N GLU A 81 13.89 4.71 -16.98
CA GLU A 81 15.26 5.16 -17.30
C GLU A 81 15.85 5.96 -16.14
N ILE A 82 15.08 6.90 -15.58
CA ILE A 82 15.50 7.74 -14.46
C ILE A 82 15.74 6.89 -13.21
N ALA A 83 14.81 5.99 -12.87
CA ALA A 83 14.96 5.11 -11.71
C ALA A 83 16.22 4.24 -11.79
N ALA A 84 16.47 3.64 -12.96
CA ALA A 84 17.66 2.82 -13.22
C ALA A 84 18.95 3.63 -13.10
N ASN A 85 18.99 4.85 -13.65
CA ASN A 85 20.15 5.75 -13.58
C ASN A 85 20.50 6.14 -12.13
N PHE A 86 19.51 6.20 -11.24
CA PHE A 86 19.73 6.44 -9.82
C PHE A 86 20.01 5.17 -9.00
N GLY A 87 19.95 4.00 -9.65
CA GLY A 87 20.42 2.72 -9.14
C GLY A 87 19.36 1.90 -8.41
N ALA A 88 18.09 2.08 -8.74
CA ALA A 88 17.06 1.09 -8.40
C ALA A 88 17.01 0.00 -9.48
N ASP A 89 16.66 -1.22 -9.07
CA ASP A 89 16.26 -2.23 -10.03
C ASP A 89 14.90 -1.83 -10.62
N THR A 90 14.71 -2.06 -11.91
CA THR A 90 13.51 -1.63 -12.63
C THR A 90 12.88 -2.80 -13.35
N TYR A 91 11.56 -2.92 -13.22
CA TYR A 91 10.81 -4.03 -13.81
C TYR A 91 9.50 -3.52 -14.39
N LEU A 92 9.18 -3.99 -15.60
CA LEU A 92 7.82 -3.89 -16.12
C LEU A 92 6.97 -5.00 -15.49
N ALA A 93 5.80 -4.65 -14.96
CA ALA A 93 4.89 -5.60 -14.34
C ALA A 93 4.44 -6.70 -15.33
N SER A 94 4.40 -6.40 -16.63
CA SER A 94 4.09 -7.35 -17.71
C SER A 94 5.13 -8.44 -17.90
N ASP A 95 6.38 -8.18 -17.51
CA ASP A 95 7.50 -9.11 -17.74
C ASP A 95 7.64 -10.10 -16.58
N ILE A 96 7.02 -9.80 -15.44
CA ILE A 96 6.97 -10.66 -14.27
C ILE A 96 5.80 -11.62 -14.43
N LEU A 97 6.04 -12.94 -14.39
CA LEU A 97 5.02 -13.98 -14.63
C LEU A 97 4.28 -13.77 -15.98
N PRO A 98 5.00 -13.84 -17.12
CA PRO A 98 4.45 -13.49 -18.43
C PRO A 98 3.38 -14.49 -18.94
N ASP A 99 3.35 -15.70 -18.39
CA ASP A 99 2.34 -16.73 -18.74
C ASP A 99 0.96 -16.46 -18.13
N ILE A 100 0.86 -15.47 -17.24
CA ILE A 100 -0.40 -15.04 -16.62
C ILE A 100 -0.89 -13.80 -17.36
N GLU A 101 -2.20 -13.75 -17.66
CA GLU A 101 -2.84 -12.60 -18.31
C GLU A 101 -2.39 -11.27 -17.69
N PRO A 102 -1.87 -10.31 -18.49
CA PRO A 102 -1.38 -9.04 -17.98
C PRO A 102 -2.54 -8.17 -17.51
N LYS A 103 -2.42 -7.61 -16.30
CA LYS A 103 -3.39 -6.65 -15.75
C LYS A 103 -2.73 -5.30 -15.52
N ARG A 104 -3.53 -4.24 -15.40
CA ARG A 104 -3.04 -2.88 -15.15
C ARG A 104 -3.70 -2.30 -13.92
N GLY A 105 -2.90 -1.79 -13.01
CA GLY A 105 -3.39 -1.17 -11.78
C GLY A 105 -2.38 -1.28 -10.65
N LYS A 106 -2.60 -0.49 -9.59
CA LYS A 106 -1.71 -0.46 -8.43
C LYS A 106 -1.57 -1.85 -7.81
N GLY A 107 -2.67 -2.57 -7.63
CA GLY A 107 -2.68 -3.91 -7.06
C GLY A 107 -1.83 -4.92 -7.84
N GLU A 108 -1.78 -4.79 -9.17
CA GLU A 108 -0.91 -5.63 -9.99
C GLU A 108 0.57 -5.41 -9.66
N ASN A 109 1.01 -4.14 -9.62
CA ASN A 109 2.41 -3.82 -9.30
C ASN A 109 2.78 -4.35 -7.90
N LEU A 110 1.90 -4.13 -6.93
CA LEU A 110 2.11 -4.58 -5.55
C LEU A 110 2.21 -6.11 -5.45
N TRP A 111 1.36 -6.83 -6.19
CA TRP A 111 1.35 -8.30 -6.22
C TRP A 111 2.59 -8.86 -6.93
N LYS A 112 2.94 -8.33 -8.10
CA LYS A 112 4.16 -8.73 -8.85
C LYS A 112 5.44 -8.42 -8.05
N ALA A 113 5.43 -7.41 -7.19
CA ALA A 113 6.55 -7.12 -6.29
C ALA A 113 6.86 -8.29 -5.35
N ILE A 114 5.86 -9.05 -4.88
CA ILE A 114 6.07 -10.23 -4.03
C ILE A 114 6.92 -11.26 -4.77
N TYR A 115 6.59 -11.51 -6.05
CA TYR A 115 7.35 -12.43 -6.88
C TYR A 115 8.78 -11.94 -7.06
N GLN A 116 8.97 -10.65 -7.35
CA GLN A 116 10.28 -10.12 -7.74
C GLN A 116 11.24 -9.96 -6.56
N LEU A 117 10.75 -9.38 -5.46
CA LEU A 117 11.52 -9.06 -4.28
C LEU A 117 11.79 -10.30 -3.42
N LYS A 118 12.82 -10.24 -2.58
CA LYS A 118 13.31 -11.33 -1.72
C LYS A 118 13.20 -11.06 -0.22
N GLY A 119 13.08 -9.79 0.18
CA GLY A 119 13.10 -9.39 1.59
C GLY A 119 11.97 -9.97 2.43
N ASP A 120 12.27 -10.33 3.68
CA ASP A 120 11.30 -10.82 4.68
C ASP A 120 10.25 -9.78 5.04
N ILE A 121 10.60 -8.51 4.91
CA ILE A 121 9.69 -7.36 4.98
C ILE A 121 9.68 -6.67 3.62
N ILE A 122 8.49 -6.38 3.11
CA ILE A 122 8.30 -5.54 1.92
C ILE A 122 7.68 -4.21 2.34
N VAL A 123 8.34 -3.13 1.98
CA VAL A 123 7.87 -1.75 2.17
C VAL A 123 7.37 -1.24 0.83
N TYR A 124 6.15 -0.72 0.80
CA TYR A 124 5.58 -0.07 -0.37
C TYR A 124 5.52 1.44 -0.13
N ILE A 125 6.03 2.23 -1.09
CA ILE A 125 6.02 3.70 -1.04
C ILE A 125 5.52 4.22 -2.39
N ASP A 126 4.49 5.08 -2.38
CA ASP A 126 3.99 5.71 -3.61
C ASP A 126 5.10 6.58 -4.26
N ALA A 127 5.13 6.61 -5.59
CA ALA A 127 6.16 7.29 -6.37
C ALA A 127 5.95 8.80 -6.59
N ASP A 128 4.95 9.41 -5.94
CA ASP A 128 4.47 10.77 -6.21
C ASP A 128 4.71 11.75 -5.04
N ILE A 129 5.64 11.43 -4.13
CA ILE A 129 5.84 12.15 -2.87
C ILE A 129 6.88 13.26 -3.04
N LYS A 130 6.43 14.52 -3.02
CA LYS A 130 7.31 15.68 -3.26
C LYS A 130 8.32 15.92 -2.13
N ASN A 131 7.90 15.68 -0.90
CA ASN A 131 8.69 15.89 0.32
C ASN A 131 9.23 14.57 0.89
N ILE A 132 9.63 13.65 0.01
CA ILE A 132 10.17 12.34 0.40
C ILE A 132 11.32 12.48 1.39
N HIS A 133 11.36 11.56 2.35
CA HIS A 133 12.32 11.53 3.44
C HIS A 133 12.55 10.06 3.88
N PRO A 134 13.74 9.67 4.35
CA PRO A 134 14.01 8.28 4.77
C PRO A 134 13.03 7.73 5.83
N ARG A 135 12.39 8.62 6.61
CA ARG A 135 11.37 8.26 7.62
C ARG A 135 10.21 7.48 7.05
N PHE A 136 9.90 7.69 5.78
CA PHE A 136 8.84 6.97 5.09
C PHE A 136 9.11 5.46 5.04
N VAL A 137 10.36 5.03 5.14
CA VAL A 137 10.74 3.62 5.22
C VAL A 137 11.05 3.24 6.66
N TYR A 138 12.02 3.91 7.30
CA TYR A 138 12.49 3.46 8.63
C TYR A 138 11.39 3.51 9.70
N GLY A 139 10.44 4.45 9.57
CA GLY A 139 9.31 4.58 10.49
C GLY A 139 8.34 3.40 10.40
N LEU A 140 8.18 2.83 9.20
CA LEU A 140 7.27 1.69 8.98
C LEU A 140 7.90 0.35 9.34
N VAL A 141 9.22 0.19 9.15
CA VAL A 141 9.93 -1.05 9.51
C VAL A 141 10.25 -1.13 11.00
N GLY A 142 10.39 0.01 11.69
CA GLY A 142 10.70 0.06 13.12
C GLY A 142 9.80 -0.82 13.99
N PRO A 143 8.46 -0.76 13.87
CA PRO A 143 7.58 -1.66 14.62
C PRO A 143 7.74 -3.14 14.24
N LEU A 144 7.99 -3.46 12.97
CA LEU A 144 8.16 -4.84 12.50
C LEU A 144 9.46 -5.49 13.01
N ILE A 145 10.54 -4.72 13.10
CA ILE A 145 11.83 -5.19 13.63
C ILE A 145 11.74 -5.40 15.15
N ASN A 146 11.05 -4.50 15.86
CA ASN A 146 11.02 -4.52 17.32
C ASN A 146 9.94 -5.46 17.92
N ARG A 147 8.91 -5.83 17.15
CA ARG A 147 7.76 -6.60 17.66
C ARG A 147 7.34 -7.71 16.69
N PRO A 148 7.67 -8.97 16.96
CA PRO A 148 7.36 -10.11 16.10
C PRO A 148 5.86 -10.30 15.80
N GLU A 149 4.99 -9.95 16.74
CA GLU A 149 3.53 -10.06 16.59
C GLU A 149 2.95 -9.06 15.59
N ILE A 150 3.64 -7.94 15.33
CA ILE A 150 3.25 -6.98 14.31
C ILE A 150 3.60 -7.57 12.94
N LYS A 151 2.63 -7.56 12.04
CA LYS A 151 2.75 -8.06 10.68
C LYS A 151 2.54 -7.00 9.60
N TYR A 152 1.79 -5.94 9.90
CA TYR A 152 1.39 -4.92 8.93
C TYR A 152 1.44 -3.53 9.57
N VAL A 153 2.22 -2.61 9.01
CA VAL A 153 2.37 -1.24 9.53
C VAL A 153 1.89 -0.22 8.50
N LYS A 154 0.91 0.60 8.88
CA LYS A 154 0.38 1.69 8.04
C LYS A 154 1.02 3.04 8.36
N ALA A 155 1.32 3.82 7.32
CA ALA A 155 1.62 5.23 7.51
C ALA A 155 0.36 6.03 7.85
N PHE A 156 0.53 7.05 8.69
CA PHE A 156 -0.34 8.22 8.71
C PHE A 156 0.50 9.50 8.77
N TYR A 157 -0.09 10.62 8.38
CA TYR A 157 0.59 11.89 8.24
C TYR A 157 -0.43 13.02 8.14
N ASP A 158 0.00 14.24 8.46
CA ASP A 158 -0.73 15.45 8.16
C ASP A 158 -0.73 15.71 6.64
N ARG A 159 -1.91 16.05 6.11
CA ARG A 159 -2.05 16.60 4.76
C ARG A 159 -2.23 18.10 4.92
N PRO A 160 -1.27 18.94 4.51
CA PRO A 160 -1.42 20.38 4.60
C PRO A 160 -2.53 20.86 3.66
N LEU A 161 -3.76 20.87 4.16
CA LEU A 161 -4.86 21.67 3.62
C LEU A 161 -4.68 23.08 4.18
N ALA A 162 -4.94 24.10 3.36
CA ALA A 162 -4.96 25.49 3.82
C ALA A 162 -6.13 25.71 4.79
N PHE A 163 -5.99 25.26 6.04
CA PHE A 163 -6.93 25.54 7.12
C PHE A 163 -6.19 25.93 8.40
N SER A 164 -6.75 26.95 9.03
CA SER A 164 -6.24 27.73 10.14
C SER A 164 -6.48 27.07 11.51
N GLN A 165 -5.51 27.28 12.40
CA GLN A 165 -5.57 27.20 13.87
C GLN A 165 -5.72 25.82 14.54
N GLY A 166 -4.58 25.35 15.06
CA GLY A 166 -4.46 24.74 16.39
C GLY A 166 -4.82 23.26 16.53
N ILE A 167 -5.78 22.75 15.76
CA ILE A 167 -6.12 21.33 15.72
C ILE A 167 -5.66 20.80 14.37
N ARG A 168 -4.65 19.92 14.38
CA ARG A 168 -4.21 19.20 13.18
C ARG A 168 -5.32 18.22 12.81
N PRO A 169 -6.08 18.41 11.72
CA PRO A 169 -6.93 17.35 11.23
C PRO A 169 -5.99 16.31 10.63
N SER A 170 -5.63 15.28 11.40
CA SER A 170 -4.94 14.09 10.89
C SER A 170 -5.86 13.22 10.02
N GLY A 171 -7.06 13.74 9.70
CA GLY A 171 -8.05 13.11 8.84
C GLY A 171 -7.47 12.75 7.48
N GLY A 172 -7.86 11.57 6.99
CA GLY A 172 -7.41 11.07 5.70
C GLY A 172 -7.97 11.89 4.54
N GLY A 173 -7.73 11.41 3.32
CA GLY A 173 -8.35 12.01 2.13
C GLY A 173 -9.89 11.91 2.18
N ARG A 174 -10.59 12.63 1.30
CA ARG A 174 -12.06 12.63 1.20
C ARG A 174 -12.68 11.22 1.18
N VAL A 175 -12.08 10.29 0.44
CA VAL A 175 -12.55 8.89 0.37
C VAL A 175 -12.35 8.16 1.71
N THR A 176 -11.27 8.46 2.43
CA THR A 176 -11.03 7.91 3.77
C THR A 176 -12.11 8.36 4.75
N GLU A 177 -12.39 9.67 4.81
CA GLU A 177 -13.31 10.23 5.81
C GLU A 177 -14.78 9.97 5.49
N ILE A 178 -15.17 10.06 4.21
CA ILE A 178 -16.59 10.01 3.80
C ILE A 178 -17.04 8.58 3.48
N LEU A 179 -16.12 7.69 3.08
CA LEU A 179 -16.46 6.31 2.70
C LEU A 179 -15.90 5.28 3.67
N ILE A 180 -14.57 5.18 3.79
CA ILE A 180 -13.96 4.07 4.52
C ILE A 180 -14.20 4.12 6.02
N ARG A 181 -14.04 5.29 6.65
CA ARG A 181 -14.29 5.43 8.09
C ARG A 181 -15.72 5.03 8.46
N PRO A 182 -16.79 5.53 7.79
CA PRO A 182 -18.14 5.05 8.04
C PRO A 182 -18.31 3.54 7.84
N LEU A 183 -17.77 2.97 6.76
CA LEU A 183 -17.87 1.53 6.50
C LEU A 183 -17.18 0.70 7.60
N PHE A 184 -15.96 1.07 8.01
CA PHE A 184 -15.28 0.40 9.13
C PHE A 184 -16.05 0.58 10.43
N SER A 185 -16.53 1.77 10.75
CA SER A 185 -17.34 2.00 11.97
C SER A 185 -18.61 1.16 12.02
N LEU A 186 -19.23 0.85 10.87
CA LEU A 186 -20.44 0.04 10.80
C LEU A 186 -20.16 -1.47 10.89
N PHE A 187 -19.16 -1.97 10.15
CA PHE A 187 -18.96 -3.41 9.96
C PHE A 187 -17.76 -3.96 10.74
N PHE A 188 -16.73 -3.15 10.97
CA PHE A 188 -15.49 -3.56 11.64
C PHE A 188 -14.96 -2.44 12.56
N PRO A 189 -15.67 -2.12 13.67
CA PRO A 189 -15.39 -0.92 14.46
C PRO A 189 -13.94 -0.81 14.94
N GLU A 190 -13.28 -1.93 15.24
CA GLU A 190 -11.87 -1.93 15.64
C GLU A 190 -10.93 -1.37 14.55
N LEU A 191 -11.21 -1.61 13.27
CA LEU A 191 -10.41 -1.07 12.14
C LEU A 191 -10.52 0.45 11.99
N SER A 192 -11.52 1.09 12.60
CA SER A 192 -11.64 2.56 12.63
C SER A 192 -10.50 3.24 13.39
N ALA A 193 -9.74 2.47 14.19
CA ALA A 193 -8.54 2.92 14.88
C ALA A 193 -7.37 3.25 13.93
N ILE A 194 -7.37 2.69 12.71
CA ILE A 194 -6.35 2.97 11.70
C ILE A 194 -6.60 4.38 11.14
N ILE A 195 -5.63 5.28 11.32
CA ILE A 195 -5.81 6.72 11.03
C ILE A 195 -5.93 6.99 9.53
N GLN A 196 -5.07 6.37 8.71
CA GLN A 196 -5.13 6.44 7.25
C GLN A 196 -5.18 5.04 6.62
N PRO A 197 -6.36 4.41 6.57
CA PRO A 197 -6.50 3.05 6.04
C PRO A 197 -6.13 2.95 4.55
N LEU A 198 -6.28 4.04 3.80
CA LEU A 198 -5.97 4.10 2.37
C LEU A 198 -4.57 4.65 2.04
N SER A 199 -3.66 4.80 3.02
CA SER A 199 -2.30 5.27 2.72
C SER A 199 -1.55 4.28 1.81
N GLY A 200 -0.88 4.78 0.78
CA GLY A 200 -0.07 3.95 -0.12
C GLY A 200 1.26 3.51 0.51
N GLU A 201 1.64 4.16 1.61
CA GLU A 201 2.87 3.89 2.34
C GLU A 201 2.61 2.90 3.49
N TYR A 202 3.15 1.70 3.37
CA TYR A 202 3.01 0.66 4.39
C TYR A 202 4.11 -0.40 4.28
N ALA A 203 4.39 -1.09 5.37
CA ALA A 203 5.35 -2.19 5.42
C ALA A 203 4.68 -3.46 5.95
N VAL A 204 4.99 -4.60 5.37
CA VAL A 204 4.35 -5.87 5.70
C VAL A 204 5.36 -7.00 5.69
N ARG A 205 5.21 -7.97 6.58
CA ARG A 205 5.93 -9.25 6.47
C ARG A 205 5.52 -9.98 5.19
N ARG A 206 6.50 -10.50 4.46
CA ARG A 206 6.30 -11.25 3.21
C ARG A 206 5.26 -12.35 3.34
N GLU A 207 5.36 -13.15 4.41
CA GLU A 207 4.43 -14.27 4.69
C GLU A 207 2.95 -13.86 4.67
N VAL A 208 2.64 -12.61 5.05
CA VAL A 208 1.27 -12.10 5.01
C VAL A 208 0.86 -11.82 3.57
N LEU A 209 1.70 -11.08 2.83
CA LEU A 209 1.46 -10.72 1.43
C LEU A 209 1.33 -11.97 0.54
N GLU A 210 2.12 -13.01 0.80
CA GLU A 210 2.04 -14.27 0.06
C GLU A 210 0.71 -15.01 0.24
N SER A 211 0.04 -14.79 1.37
CA SER A 211 -1.13 -15.56 1.79
C SER A 211 -2.47 -14.88 1.51
N ILE A 212 -2.47 -13.61 1.10
CA ILE A 212 -3.69 -12.83 0.85
C ILE A 212 -3.85 -12.48 -0.65
N PRO A 213 -5.09 -12.42 -1.16
CA PRO A 213 -5.36 -11.97 -2.53
C PRO A 213 -5.17 -10.46 -2.69
N PHE A 214 -4.96 -10.02 -3.94
CA PHE A 214 -4.71 -8.61 -4.29
C PHE A 214 -5.73 -8.12 -5.34
N PRO A 215 -6.73 -7.32 -4.95
CA PRO A 215 -7.52 -6.56 -5.91
C PRO A 215 -6.63 -5.69 -6.80
N ILE A 216 -6.84 -5.69 -8.10
CA ILE A 216 -5.99 -4.97 -9.07
C ILE A 216 -6.15 -3.44 -8.94
N GLY A 217 -7.37 -2.99 -8.65
CA GLY A 217 -7.74 -1.59 -8.57
C GLY A 217 -7.46 -0.94 -7.21
N TYR A 218 -8.20 0.12 -6.92
CA TYR A 218 -8.06 0.90 -5.67
C TYR A 218 -8.57 0.18 -4.41
N GLY A 219 -9.14 -1.03 -4.55
CA GLY A 219 -9.62 -1.83 -3.44
C GLY A 219 -8.51 -2.49 -2.61
N VAL A 220 -7.27 -2.53 -3.12
CA VAL A 220 -6.17 -3.32 -2.53
C VAL A 220 -5.90 -2.97 -1.08
N GLU A 221 -5.70 -1.69 -0.73
CA GLU A 221 -5.44 -1.31 0.66
C GLU A 221 -6.61 -1.66 1.59
N THR A 222 -7.85 -1.53 1.12
CA THR A 222 -9.05 -1.86 1.92
C THR A 222 -9.14 -3.36 2.15
N SER A 223 -8.96 -4.17 1.09
CA SER A 223 -9.01 -5.62 1.19
C SER A 223 -7.94 -6.19 2.11
N HIS A 224 -6.71 -5.67 2.04
CA HIS A 224 -5.62 -6.10 2.91
C HIS A 224 -5.96 -5.88 4.39
N LEU A 225 -6.52 -4.72 4.74
CA LEU A 225 -6.90 -4.45 6.13
C LEU A 225 -7.97 -5.44 6.61
N LEU A 226 -8.96 -5.76 5.77
CA LEU A 226 -10.01 -6.73 6.10
C LEU A 226 -9.47 -8.17 6.21
N ASP A 227 -8.64 -8.58 5.25
CA ASP A 227 -8.10 -9.94 5.16
C ASP A 227 -7.10 -10.19 6.30
N VAL A 228 -6.27 -9.22 6.63
CA VAL A 228 -5.33 -9.31 7.76
C VAL A 228 -6.05 -9.24 9.10
N TYR A 229 -7.04 -8.37 9.24
CA TYR A 229 -7.86 -8.30 10.46
C TYR A 229 -8.59 -9.61 10.73
N THR A 230 -9.21 -10.20 9.71
CA THR A 230 -9.98 -11.44 9.85
C THR A 230 -9.10 -12.61 10.26
N ARG A 231 -7.84 -12.66 9.81
CA ARG A 231 -6.92 -13.77 10.07
C ARG A 231 -6.09 -13.62 11.34
N TRP A 232 -5.63 -12.40 11.65
CA TRP A 232 -4.67 -12.16 12.75
C TRP A 232 -5.15 -11.12 13.78
N GLY A 233 -6.30 -10.48 13.55
CA GLY A 233 -6.86 -9.47 14.45
C GLY A 233 -6.07 -8.17 14.51
N MET A 234 -6.53 -7.23 15.35
CA MET A 234 -5.90 -5.91 15.49
C MET A 234 -4.44 -5.94 15.99
N ALA A 235 -4.05 -6.96 16.74
CA ALA A 235 -2.70 -7.06 17.30
C ALA A 235 -1.62 -7.15 16.21
N ALA A 236 -1.98 -7.64 15.01
CA ALA A 236 -1.08 -7.73 13.86
C ALA A 236 -0.78 -6.37 13.22
N PHE A 237 -1.56 -5.34 13.51
CA PHE A 237 -1.38 -4.01 12.94
C PHE A 237 -0.59 -3.09 13.86
N ALA A 238 0.19 -2.22 13.26
CA ALA A 238 0.59 -0.95 13.86
C ALA A 238 0.48 0.19 12.86
N GLN A 239 0.69 1.40 13.34
CA GLN A 239 0.72 2.59 12.50
C GLN A 239 1.79 3.57 12.97
N THR A 240 2.35 4.36 12.05
CA THR A 240 3.41 5.32 12.37
C THR A 240 3.14 6.67 11.74
N ASP A 241 3.28 7.72 12.56
CA ASP A 241 3.24 9.12 12.14
C ASP A 241 4.52 9.46 11.38
N LEU A 242 4.36 9.89 10.13
CA LEU A 242 5.45 10.28 9.22
C LEU A 242 5.53 11.80 9.00
N ASP A 243 4.95 12.58 9.92
CA ASP A 243 4.81 14.04 9.90
C ASP A 243 3.87 14.52 8.78
N GLN A 244 4.42 14.80 7.61
CA GLN A 244 3.71 15.44 6.50
C GLN A 244 3.96 14.68 5.21
N ARG A 245 2.90 14.50 4.42
CA ARG A 245 3.01 14.01 3.04
C ARG A 245 2.39 15.02 2.08
N VAL A 246 3.19 15.45 1.11
CA VAL A 246 2.79 16.36 0.04
C VAL A 246 2.78 15.61 -1.28
N HIS A 247 1.58 15.39 -1.80
CA HIS A 247 1.34 14.69 -3.08
C HIS A 247 0.31 15.46 -3.92
N ARG A 248 0.05 15.01 -5.16
CA ARG A 248 -0.91 15.68 -6.04
C ARG A 248 -2.36 15.40 -5.59
N ASN A 249 -3.17 16.45 -5.48
CA ASN A 249 -4.61 16.29 -5.23
C ASN A 249 -5.34 15.76 -6.46
N GLN A 250 -6.17 14.73 -6.28
CA GLN A 250 -7.05 14.21 -7.33
C GLN A 250 -8.35 15.01 -7.44
N ALA A 251 -8.87 15.12 -8.67
CA ALA A 251 -10.18 15.69 -8.92
C ALA A 251 -11.29 14.83 -8.30
N THR A 252 -12.39 15.45 -7.87
CA THR A 252 -13.54 14.76 -7.25
C THR A 252 -14.08 13.61 -8.11
N ARG A 253 -14.06 13.80 -9.44
CA ARG A 253 -14.49 12.78 -10.40
C ARG A 253 -13.68 11.48 -10.31
N SER A 254 -12.35 11.60 -10.20
CA SER A 254 -11.45 10.46 -10.01
C SER A 254 -11.67 9.78 -8.66
N LEU A 255 -11.96 10.56 -7.62
CA LEU A 255 -12.34 10.01 -6.32
C LEU A 255 -13.64 9.21 -6.38
N GLY A 256 -14.62 9.60 -7.21
CA GLY A 256 -15.82 8.81 -7.44
C GLY A 256 -15.54 7.42 -8.01
N LYS A 257 -14.59 7.31 -8.96
CA LYS A 257 -14.14 6.02 -9.51
C LYS A 257 -13.46 5.15 -8.45
N MET A 258 -12.57 5.78 -7.67
CA MET A 258 -11.89 5.14 -6.54
C MET A 258 -12.90 4.60 -5.52
N SER A 259 -13.84 5.43 -5.08
CA SER A 259 -14.90 5.03 -4.16
C SER A 259 -15.74 3.87 -4.70
N PHE A 260 -16.10 3.90 -5.98
CA PHE A 260 -16.89 2.83 -6.61
C PHE A 260 -16.15 1.49 -6.59
N GLY A 261 -14.87 1.46 -6.96
CA GLY A 261 -14.06 0.24 -6.89
C GLY A 261 -13.87 -0.26 -5.46
N ILE A 262 -13.63 0.65 -4.50
CA ILE A 262 -13.49 0.28 -3.08
C ILE A 262 -14.77 -0.32 -2.52
N ILE A 263 -15.94 0.22 -2.87
CA ILE A 263 -17.24 -0.32 -2.43
C ILE A 263 -17.43 -1.75 -2.97
N GLN A 264 -17.13 -1.98 -4.25
CA GLN A 264 -17.22 -3.32 -4.84
C GLN A 264 -16.35 -4.33 -4.07
N THR A 265 -15.07 -4.00 -3.85
CA THR A 265 -14.14 -4.85 -3.08
C THR A 265 -14.63 -5.06 -1.64
N PHE A 266 -15.13 -4.00 -0.97
CA PHE A 266 -15.62 -4.10 0.40
C PHE A 266 -16.82 -5.04 0.51
N LEU A 267 -17.82 -4.88 -0.39
CA LEU A 267 -19.00 -5.75 -0.45
C LEU A 267 -18.64 -7.20 -0.78
N SER A 268 -17.71 -7.41 -1.73
CA SER A 268 -17.16 -8.72 -2.08
C SER A 268 -16.55 -9.40 -0.84
N ARG A 269 -15.76 -8.68 -0.04
CA ARG A 269 -15.21 -9.21 1.22
C ARG A 269 -16.28 -9.49 2.27
N LEU A 270 -17.25 -8.58 2.48
CA LEU A 270 -18.36 -8.82 3.42
C LEU A 270 -19.14 -10.10 3.07
N SER A 271 -19.39 -10.35 1.79
CA SER A 271 -20.05 -11.57 1.32
C SER A 271 -19.19 -12.81 1.56
N LYS A 272 -17.91 -12.79 1.17
CA LYS A 272 -16.96 -13.91 1.40
C LYS A 272 -16.80 -14.23 2.89
N MET A 273 -16.89 -13.23 3.77
CA MET A 273 -16.80 -13.36 5.22
C MET A 273 -18.14 -13.71 5.89
N ASN A 274 -19.23 -13.86 5.12
CA ASN A 274 -20.59 -14.10 5.62
C ASN A 274 -21.08 -13.03 6.63
N VAL A 275 -20.58 -11.79 6.54
CA VAL A 275 -21.03 -10.67 7.38
C VAL A 275 -22.39 -10.15 6.93
N ILE A 276 -22.64 -10.20 5.63
CA ILE A 276 -23.94 -9.91 5.02
C ILE A 276 -24.43 -11.11 4.23
N GLY A 277 -25.73 -11.16 3.99
CA GLY A 277 -26.35 -12.21 3.16
C GLY A 277 -25.96 -12.10 1.69
N THR A 278 -26.66 -12.86 0.85
CA THR A 278 -26.46 -12.84 -0.60
C THR A 278 -26.70 -11.45 -1.17
N ILE A 279 -25.71 -10.93 -1.88
CA ILE A 279 -25.79 -9.67 -2.60
C ILE A 279 -26.27 -9.98 -4.03
N PRO A 280 -27.18 -9.19 -4.62
CA PRO A 280 -27.50 -9.33 -6.04
C PRO A 280 -26.27 -9.03 -6.92
N GLU A 281 -26.36 -9.39 -8.19
CA GLU A 281 -25.36 -8.97 -9.18
C GLU A 281 -25.26 -7.44 -9.20
N LEU A 282 -24.04 -6.94 -8.95
CA LEU A 282 -23.78 -5.50 -8.89
C LEU A 282 -23.39 -4.99 -10.27
N SER A 283 -23.89 -3.81 -10.64
CA SER A 283 -23.46 -3.11 -11.86
C SER A 283 -21.97 -2.78 -11.79
N THR A 284 -21.25 -3.03 -12.90
CA THR A 284 -19.85 -2.62 -13.08
C THR A 284 -19.71 -1.20 -13.63
N VAL A 285 -20.82 -0.56 -14.01
CA VAL A 285 -20.82 0.77 -14.62
C VAL A 285 -21.06 1.87 -13.58
N LEU A 286 -20.07 2.73 -13.38
CA LEU A 286 -20.21 3.99 -12.65
C LEU A 286 -20.72 5.08 -13.59
N ARG A 287 -21.84 5.71 -13.23
CA ARG A 287 -22.45 6.82 -13.97
C ARG A 287 -22.19 8.13 -13.26
N GLN A 288 -21.64 9.09 -13.98
CA GLN A 288 -21.42 10.47 -13.53
C GLN A 288 -22.06 11.43 -14.54
N PHE A 289 -22.25 12.69 -14.16
CA PHE A 289 -22.90 13.68 -15.01
C PHE A 289 -22.01 14.90 -15.23
N GLN A 290 -22.08 15.48 -16.42
CA GLN A 290 -21.48 16.76 -16.77
C GLN A 290 -22.56 17.71 -17.25
N VAL A 291 -22.43 18.98 -16.86
CA VAL A 291 -23.38 20.03 -17.21
C VAL A 291 -22.63 21.13 -17.96
N HIS A 292 -23.12 21.48 -19.13
CA HIS A 292 -22.65 22.62 -19.91
C HIS A 292 -23.88 23.40 -20.39
N ASP A 293 -24.07 24.63 -19.93
CA ASP A 293 -25.29 25.43 -20.15
C ASP A 293 -26.58 24.69 -19.78
N GLN A 294 -27.42 24.35 -20.75
CA GLN A 294 -28.66 23.58 -20.59
C GLN A 294 -28.51 22.10 -21.03
N THR A 295 -27.28 21.66 -21.29
CA THR A 295 -26.96 20.28 -21.71
C THR A 295 -26.50 19.47 -20.50
N PHE A 296 -27.13 18.29 -20.33
CA PHE A 296 -26.85 17.34 -19.26
C PHE A 296 -26.39 16.03 -19.88
N GLU A 297 -25.11 15.70 -19.72
CA GLU A 297 -24.50 14.52 -20.33
C GLU A 297 -24.12 13.50 -19.29
N THR A 298 -24.49 12.24 -19.53
CA THR A 298 -24.01 11.11 -18.73
C THR A 298 -22.64 10.70 -19.22
N VAL A 299 -21.72 10.48 -18.29
CA VAL A 299 -20.45 9.82 -18.56
C VAL A 299 -20.35 8.56 -17.74
N GLU A 300 -20.18 7.46 -18.46
CA GLU A 300 -20.10 6.13 -17.90
C GLU A 300 -18.64 5.67 -17.84
N TYR A 301 -18.32 4.93 -16.78
CA TYR A 301 -17.04 4.26 -16.59
C TYR A 301 -17.32 2.81 -16.23
N GLU A 302 -16.87 1.88 -17.06
CA GLU A 302 -16.82 0.47 -16.70
C GLU A 302 -15.65 0.23 -15.74
N ILE A 303 -15.98 -0.24 -14.54
CA ILE A 303 -15.05 -0.53 -13.45
C ILE A 303 -15.40 -1.91 -12.93
N VAL A 304 -14.68 -2.91 -13.42
CA VAL A 304 -14.82 -4.30 -13.01
C VAL A 304 -13.86 -4.56 -11.86
N GLU A 305 -14.36 -5.15 -10.77
CA GLU A 305 -13.47 -5.67 -9.73
C GLU A 305 -12.80 -6.95 -10.22
N ASP A 306 -11.49 -6.98 -10.07
CA ASP A 306 -10.66 -8.11 -10.45
C ASP A 306 -9.56 -8.26 -9.41
N GLU A 307 -9.15 -9.50 -9.14
CA GLU A 307 -8.16 -9.81 -8.11
C GLU A 307 -7.15 -10.86 -8.57
N ARG A 308 -5.95 -10.78 -8.00
CA ARG A 308 -4.96 -11.85 -8.04
C ARG A 308 -5.14 -12.76 -6.84
N PRO A 309 -4.93 -14.08 -7.02
CA PRO A 309 -4.91 -15.01 -5.90
C PRO A 309 -3.70 -14.74 -4.99
N PRO A 310 -3.68 -15.29 -3.77
CA PRO A 310 -2.47 -15.36 -2.95
C PRO A 310 -1.26 -15.82 -3.77
N MET A 311 -0.12 -15.13 -3.63
CA MET A 311 1.08 -15.45 -4.41
C MET A 311 1.56 -16.88 -4.16
N ILE A 312 1.34 -17.43 -2.97
CA ILE A 312 1.69 -18.82 -2.63
C ILE A 312 0.91 -19.86 -3.46
N GLU A 313 -0.24 -19.50 -4.05
CA GLU A 313 -1.00 -20.39 -4.92
C GLU A 313 -0.37 -20.51 -6.31
N ILE A 314 0.45 -19.53 -6.72
CA ILE A 314 1.11 -19.51 -8.03
C ILE A 314 2.22 -20.57 -8.10
N PRO A 315 2.12 -21.57 -9.02
CA PRO A 315 3.12 -22.63 -9.14
C PRO A 315 4.53 -22.09 -9.38
N ALA A 316 4.68 -21.15 -10.34
CA ALA A 316 5.96 -20.52 -10.67
C ALA A 316 6.60 -19.77 -9.48
N TYR A 317 5.80 -19.31 -8.52
CA TYR A 317 6.33 -18.71 -7.29
C TYR A 317 6.83 -19.79 -6.32
N ARG A 318 6.03 -20.84 -6.09
CA ARG A 318 6.41 -21.97 -5.23
C ARG A 318 7.71 -22.64 -5.67
N ASP A 319 7.88 -22.84 -6.97
CA ASP A 319 9.10 -23.42 -7.55
C ASP A 319 10.34 -22.50 -7.36
N ARG A 320 10.12 -21.18 -7.29
CA ARG A 320 11.18 -20.20 -7.06
C ARG A 320 11.60 -20.13 -5.59
N VAL A 321 10.66 -20.17 -4.65
CA VAL A 321 10.93 -20.03 -3.21
C VAL A 321 11.22 -21.35 -2.49
N THR A 322 10.81 -22.47 -3.07
CA THR A 322 11.16 -23.82 -2.62
C THR A 322 12.12 -24.41 -3.63
N PRO A 323 13.45 -24.31 -3.45
CA PRO A 323 14.36 -25.04 -4.32
C PRO A 323 14.05 -26.52 -4.07
N THR A 324 13.38 -27.18 -5.00
CA THR A 324 13.35 -28.65 -5.02
C THR A 324 14.79 -29.10 -4.94
N ALA A 325 15.13 -29.86 -3.89
CA ALA A 325 16.35 -30.63 -3.84
C ALA A 325 16.35 -31.54 -5.07
N LYS A 326 16.93 -31.06 -6.17
CA LYS A 326 17.13 -31.87 -7.37
C LYS A 326 18.14 -32.95 -6.98
N LYS A 327 17.62 -34.16 -6.84
CA LYS A 327 18.36 -35.42 -6.70
C LYS A 327 19.34 -35.62 -7.84
#